data_AF-A0A643F3L4-F1
#
_entry.id   AF-A0A643F3L4-F1
#
_cell.length_a   1.000
_cell.length_b   1.000
_cell.length_c   1.000
_cell.angle_alpha   90.00
_cell.angle_beta   90.00
_cell.angle_gamma   90.00
#
_symmetry.space_group_name_H-M   'P 1'
#
loop_
_entity.id
_entity.type
_entity.pdbx_description
1 polymer ?
#
loop_
_entity_poly.entity_id
_entity_poly.type
_entity_poly.pdbx_seq_one_letter_code
_entity_poly.pdbx_strand_id
1 'polypeptide(L)'
;MKKSVLIILGLAGLLAGCQTMTPEQRRAADEQTCRSYGFKQKSDAFSNCLLQLDLDRRADRRAWQNRADFYDTPMVIYQPVYRPVPVQAK
;
A
#
# COMPACT_ATOMS: atom_id res chain seq x y z
N MET A 1 -13.27 -31.97 -21.90
CA MET A 1 -13.12 -31.24 -20.62
C MET A 1 -14.47 -30.64 -20.24
N LYS A 2 -14.97 -30.87 -19.01
CA LYS A 2 -16.30 -30.36 -18.59
C LYS A 2 -16.28 -28.83 -18.54
N LYS A 3 -17.32 -28.16 -19.07
CA LYS A 3 -17.44 -26.69 -19.10
C LYS A 3 -17.24 -26.05 -17.72
N SER A 4 -17.66 -26.73 -16.66
CA SER A 4 -17.47 -26.34 -15.27
C SER A 4 -15.99 -26.19 -14.87
N VAL A 5 -15.11 -27.01 -15.45
CA VAL A 5 -13.66 -26.95 -15.17
C VAL A 5 -13.03 -25.69 -15.77
N LEU A 6 -13.49 -25.27 -16.95
CA LEU A 6 -13.00 -24.05 -17.61
C LEU A 6 -13.41 -22.78 -16.85
N ILE A 7 -14.62 -22.77 -16.30
CA ILE A 7 -15.12 -21.65 -15.49
C ILE A 7 -14.31 -21.50 -14.19
N ILE A 8 -14.04 -22.62 -13.51
CA ILE A 8 -13.24 -22.61 -12.27
C ILE A 8 -11.81 -22.15 -12.55
N LEU A 9 -11.20 -22.60 -13.66
CA LEU A 9 -9.85 -22.18 -14.05
C LEU A 9 -9.77 -20.68 -14.36
N GLY A 10 -10.77 -20.14 -15.07
CA GLY A 10 -10.85 -18.72 -15.38
C GLY A 10 -11.00 -17.84 -14.14
N LEU A 11 -11.85 -18.26 -13.19
CA LEU A 11 -12.05 -17.54 -11.93
C LEU A 11 -10.79 -17.54 -11.05
N ALA A 12 -10.10 -18.69 -10.97
CA ALA A 12 -8.83 -18.81 -10.24
C ALA A 12 -7.72 -17.94 -10.85
N GLY A 13 -7.66 -17.82 -12.18
CA GLY A 13 -6.72 -16.94 -12.87
C GLY A 13 -6.94 -15.45 -12.57
N LEU A 14 -8.20 -15.01 -12.47
CA LEU A 14 -8.54 -13.64 -12.10
C LEU A 14 -8.17 -13.31 -10.64
N LEU A 15 -8.35 -14.25 -9.71
CA LEU A 15 -7.97 -14.10 -8.31
C LEU A 15 -6.44 -14.07 -8.11
N ALA A 16 -5.69 -14.79 -8.95
CA ALA A 16 -4.22 -14.80 -8.92
C ALA A 16 -3.59 -13.59 -9.65
N GLY A 17 -4.36 -12.87 -10.48
CA GLY A 17 -3.88 -11.79 -11.34
C GLY A 17 -3.50 -10.48 -10.64
N CYS A 18 -3.74 -10.35 -9.33
CA CYS A 18 -3.30 -9.18 -8.55
C CYS A 18 -1.79 -9.19 -8.20
N GLN A 19 -0.97 -10.01 -8.86
CA GLN A 19 0.50 -9.90 -8.77
C GLN A 19 0.99 -8.96 -9.89
N THR A 20 1.06 -7.67 -9.58
CA THR A 20 1.32 -6.59 -10.56
C THR A 20 2.71 -6.61 -11.19
N MET A 21 3.65 -7.39 -10.68
CA MET A 21 4.90 -7.79 -11.35
C MET A 21 5.43 -9.08 -10.74
N THR A 22 6.06 -9.94 -11.54
CA THR A 22 6.84 -11.05 -10.99
C THR A 22 8.12 -10.52 -10.33
N PRO A 23 8.69 -11.22 -9.32
CA PRO A 23 9.93 -10.80 -8.67
C PRO A 23 11.10 -10.63 -9.66
N GLU A 24 11.18 -11.48 -10.68
CA GLU A 24 12.22 -11.41 -11.71
C GLU A 24 12.05 -10.21 -12.64
N GLN A 25 10.83 -9.95 -13.12
CA GLN A 25 10.57 -8.77 -13.94
C GLN A 25 10.89 -7.49 -13.18
N ARG A 26 10.57 -7.47 -11.88
CA ARG A 26 10.86 -6.32 -11.03
C ARG A 26 12.37 -6.12 -10.85
N ARG A 27 13.14 -7.20 -10.66
CA ARG A 27 14.60 -7.13 -10.60
C ARG A 27 15.19 -6.58 -11.90
N ALA A 28 14.70 -7.03 -13.05
CA ALA A 28 15.14 -6.52 -14.34
C ALA A 28 14.84 -5.01 -14.50
N ALA A 29 13.67 -4.54 -14.06
CA ALA A 29 13.31 -3.13 -14.09
C ALA A 29 14.18 -2.28 -13.14
N ASP A 30 14.45 -2.78 -11.94
CA ASP A 30 15.33 -2.11 -10.96
C ASP A 30 16.77 -2.01 -11.51
N GLU A 31 17.27 -3.08 -12.15
CA GLU A 31 18.58 -3.05 -12.82
C GLU A 31 18.62 -2.07 -13.99
N GLN A 32 17.57 -2.00 -14.82
CA GLN A 32 17.48 -1.03 -15.91
C GLN A 32 17.49 0.42 -15.39
N THR A 33 16.80 0.67 -14.29
CA THR A 33 16.76 1.98 -13.62
C THR A 33 18.15 2.38 -13.11
N CYS A 34 18.86 1.48 -12.42
CA CYS A 34 20.21 1.78 -11.98
C CYS A 34 21.20 1.96 -13.15
N ARG A 35 21.01 1.23 -14.26
CA ARG A 35 21.80 1.43 -15.49
C ARG A 35 21.51 2.79 -16.14
N SER A 36 20.27 3.27 -16.14
CA SER A 36 19.92 4.57 -16.74
C SER A 36 20.50 5.75 -15.94
N TYR A 37 20.70 5.59 -14.64
CA TYR A 37 21.45 6.54 -13.81
C TYR A 37 22.97 6.53 -14.04
N GLY A 38 23.48 5.60 -14.86
CA GLY A 38 24.90 5.50 -15.21
C GLY A 38 25.73 4.62 -14.29
N PHE A 39 25.11 3.86 -13.39
CA PHE A 39 25.84 2.93 -12.53
C PHE A 39 26.34 1.72 -13.32
N LYS A 40 27.62 1.37 -13.14
CA LYS A 40 28.22 0.17 -13.74
C LYS A 40 27.77 -1.08 -12.98
N GLN A 41 27.36 -2.11 -13.71
CA GLN A 41 27.04 -3.41 -13.10
C GLN A 41 28.22 -3.96 -12.29
N LYS A 42 27.91 -4.73 -11.25
CA LYS A 42 28.90 -5.34 -10.34
C LYS A 42 29.81 -4.32 -9.64
N SER A 43 29.28 -3.15 -9.31
CA SER A 43 29.94 -2.15 -8.47
C SER A 43 29.16 -1.93 -7.18
N ASP A 44 29.83 -1.46 -6.14
CA ASP A 44 29.19 -1.11 -4.86
C ASP A 44 28.13 -0.02 -5.06
N ALA A 45 28.38 0.94 -5.95
CA ALA A 45 27.43 1.98 -6.29
C ALA A 45 26.14 1.41 -6.92
N PHE A 46 26.26 0.38 -7.77
CA PHE A 46 25.11 -0.30 -8.36
C PHE A 46 24.31 -1.07 -7.32
N SER A 47 24.99 -1.79 -6.42
CA SER A 47 24.34 -2.49 -5.31
C SER A 47 23.61 -1.52 -4.37
N ASN A 48 24.21 -0.36 -4.09
CA ASN A 48 23.58 0.69 -3.28
C ASN A 48 22.36 1.29 -3.96
N CYS A 49 22.40 1.52 -5.27
CA CYS A 49 21.24 1.97 -6.03
C CYS A 49 20.06 0.98 -5.91
N LEU A 50 20.33 -0.32 -6.12
CA LEU A 50 19.31 -1.37 -5.98
C LEU A 50 18.75 -1.44 -4.55
N LEU A 51 19.62 -1.34 -3.54
CA LEU A 51 19.21 -1.33 -2.14
C LEU A 51 18.31 -0.14 -1.84
N GLN A 52 18.64 1.04 -2.35
CA GLN A 52 17.86 2.26 -2.12
C GLN A 52 16.46 2.18 -2.74
N LEU A 53 16.33 1.63 -3.94
CA LEU A 53 15.03 1.34 -4.57
C LEU A 53 14.19 0.34 -3.75
N ASP A 54 14.81 -0.68 -3.15
CA ASP A 54 14.07 -1.61 -2.28
C ASP A 54 13.62 -0.94 -0.98
N LEU A 55 14.47 -0.10 -0.38
CA LEU A 55 14.17 0.64 0.84
C LEU A 55 13.04 1.66 0.64
N ASP A 56 13.08 2.41 -0.46
CA ASP A 56 12.05 3.38 -0.84
C ASP A 56 10.69 2.69 -0.98
N ARG A 57 10.64 1.59 -1.72
CA ARG A 57 9.43 0.79 -1.89
C ARG A 57 8.92 0.17 -0.58
N ARG A 58 9.81 -0.18 0.35
CA ARG A 58 9.41 -0.60 1.71
C ARG A 58 8.87 0.57 2.52
N ALA A 59 9.36 1.78 2.31
CA ALA A 59 8.82 2.99 2.92
C ALA A 59 7.40 3.25 2.40
N ASP A 60 7.15 3.15 1.10
CA ASP A 60 5.80 3.27 0.52
C ASP A 60 4.83 2.26 1.10
N ARG A 61 5.25 0.99 1.23
CA ARG A 61 4.39 -0.04 1.86
C ARG A 61 4.06 0.29 3.31
N ARG A 62 5.04 0.78 4.08
CA ARG A 62 4.81 1.23 5.46
C ARG A 62 3.91 2.44 5.52
N ALA A 63 4.10 3.41 4.62
CA ALA A 63 3.26 4.60 4.53
C ALA A 63 1.81 4.26 4.20
N TRP A 64 1.60 3.27 3.32
CA TRP A 64 0.26 2.77 3.00
C TRP A 64 -0.38 2.05 4.20
N GLN A 65 0.37 1.20 4.90
CA GLN A 65 -0.13 0.50 6.11
C GLN A 65 -0.43 1.44 7.27
N ASN A 66 0.38 2.49 7.45
CA ASN A 66 0.22 3.46 8.52
C ASN A 66 -0.71 4.62 8.13
N ARG A 67 -1.33 4.58 6.95
CA ARG A 67 -2.29 5.59 6.54
C ARG A 67 -3.53 5.41 7.41
N ALA A 68 -3.80 6.37 8.29
CA ALA A 68 -5.00 6.38 9.10
C ALA A 68 -6.22 6.30 8.19
N ASP A 69 -6.99 5.22 8.32
CA ASP A 69 -8.25 5.06 7.62
C ASP A 69 -9.24 6.10 8.14
N PHE A 70 -10.13 6.55 7.26
CA PHE A 70 -11.19 7.51 7.62
C PHE A 70 -12.05 7.03 8.80
N TYR A 71 -12.14 5.71 9.04
CA TYR A 71 -12.89 5.11 10.13
C TYR A 71 -12.13 5.03 11.47
N ASP A 72 -10.84 5.34 11.47
CA ASP A 72 -9.99 5.31 12.68
C ASP A 72 -10.10 6.61 13.49
N THR A 73 -10.73 7.66 12.93
CA THR A 73 -11.07 8.86 13.70
C THR A 73 -12.22 8.58 14.66
N PRO A 74 -12.07 8.85 15.97
CA PRO A 74 -13.13 8.59 16.94
C PRO A 74 -14.35 9.48 16.64
N MET A 75 -15.53 8.85 16.53
CA MET A 75 -16.80 9.59 16.44
C MET A 75 -17.05 10.31 17.77
N VAL A 76 -17.02 11.64 17.77
CA VAL A 76 -17.33 12.46 18.95
C VAL A 76 -18.84 12.73 18.99
N ILE A 77 -19.54 12.14 19.96
CA ILE A 77 -20.97 12.40 20.21
C ILE A 77 -21.08 13.49 21.29
N TYR A 78 -21.56 14.67 20.92
CA TYR A 78 -21.86 15.73 21.89
C TYR A 78 -23.21 15.46 22.56
N GLN A 79 -23.21 15.29 23.88
CA GLN A 79 -24.45 15.21 24.66
C GLN A 79 -24.76 16.57 25.31
N PRO A 80 -25.91 17.20 25.01
CA PRO A 80 -26.32 18.41 25.71
C PRO A 80 -26.69 18.07 27.15
N VAL A 81 -26.06 18.76 28.11
CA VAL A 81 -26.41 18.68 29.54
C VAL A 81 -27.34 19.85 29.86
N TYR A 82 -28.60 19.57 30.19
CA TYR A 82 -29.53 20.59 30.64
C TYR A 82 -29.19 21.02 32.07
N ARG A 83 -28.91 22.30 32.27
CA ARG A 83 -28.69 22.90 33.60
C ARG A 83 -29.86 23.83 33.95
N PRO A 84 -30.55 23.63 35.09
CA PRO A 84 -31.60 24.54 35.52
C PRO A 84 -31.00 25.91 35.85
N VAL A 85 -31.64 26.97 35.39
CA VAL A 85 -31.27 28.36 35.70
C VAL A 85 -32.27 28.87 36.75
N PRO A 86 -31.82 29.35 37.93
CA PRO A 86 -32.75 29.89 38.92
C PRO A 86 -33.38 31.19 38.39
N VAL A 87 -34.71 31.24 38.39
CA VAL A 87 -35.46 32.44 38.03
C VAL A 87 -35.60 33.30 39.29
N GLN A 88 -35.00 34.50 39.30
CA GLN A 88 -35.16 35.47 40.38
C GLN A 88 -36.56 36.09 40.25
N ALA A 89 -37.42 35.87 41.26
CA ALA A 89 -38.69 36.59 41.35
C ALA A 89 -38.41 38.04 41.76
N LYS A 90 -38.94 38.99 40.98
CA LYS A 90 -38.79 40.44 41.18
C LYS A 90 -39.78 40.97 42.20
#